data_AF-A0AAC9YZZ1-F1
#
_entry.id   AF-A0AAC9YZZ1-F1
#
_cell.length_a   1.000
_cell.length_b   1.000
_cell.length_c   1.000
_cell.angle_alpha   90.00
_cell.angle_beta   90.00
_cell.angle_gamma   90.00
#
_symmetry.space_group_name_H-M   'P 1'
#
loop_
_entity.id
_entity.type
_entity.pdbx_description
1 polymer ?
#
loop_
_entity_poly.entity_id
_entity_poly.type
_entity_poly.pdbx_seq_one_letter_code
_entity_poly.pdbx_strand_id
1 'polypeptide(L)'
;MRNYILFIAFGLMVLFQWLVPSVMIWNRENIIRQNQVYLFETEPVDPHDAFRGKYVVLGFRDNKVQAYGFDSIPSFKVGQEAFVTVDRYAGIAYLSEISEQEPTERANYFKTKVLHVDEYGQITVDFPFNRYYMNEEKSLRAEQILNDENLKAYAQVAIYKGEVVLKDVLVEGVSLKDFVETYRGATTDASEEEPEIITQPMEEPSQAEEIIIETINEPNGDN
;
A
#
# COMPACT_ATOMS: atom_id res chain seq x y z
N MET A 1 56.97 -15.39 -7.93
CA MET A 1 55.99 -15.95 -6.97
C MET A 1 55.19 -14.89 -6.22
N ARG A 2 55.81 -13.85 -5.63
CA ARG A 2 55.12 -12.79 -4.84
C ARG A 2 53.93 -12.12 -5.55
N ASN A 3 54.05 -11.87 -6.85
CA ASN A 3 53.01 -11.17 -7.62
C ASN A 3 51.76 -12.04 -7.85
N TYR A 4 51.94 -13.35 -8.04
CA TYR A 4 50.81 -14.29 -8.17
C TYR A 4 50.02 -14.43 -6.87
N ILE A 5 50.69 -14.39 -5.72
CA ILE A 5 50.03 -14.40 -4.40
C ILE A 5 49.21 -13.12 -4.22
N LEU A 6 49.72 -11.97 -4.66
CA LEU A 6 48.97 -10.70 -4.66
C LEU A 6 47.73 -10.76 -5.55
N PHE A 7 47.82 -11.32 -6.76
CA PHE A 7 46.66 -11.50 -7.64
C PHE A 7 45.62 -12.48 -7.08
N ILE A 8 46.05 -13.58 -6.45
CA ILE A 8 45.15 -14.54 -5.79
C ILE A 8 44.47 -13.88 -4.58
N ALA A 9 45.21 -13.15 -3.74
CA ALA A 9 44.66 -12.44 -2.60
C ALA A 9 43.67 -11.35 -3.02
N PHE A 10 43.99 -10.61 -4.09
CA PHE A 10 43.08 -9.63 -4.68
C PHE A 10 41.81 -10.28 -5.24
N GLY A 11 41.92 -11.40 -5.95
CA GLY A 11 40.76 -12.16 -6.44
C GLY A 11 39.86 -12.67 -5.31
N LEU A 12 40.46 -13.19 -4.24
CA LEU A 12 39.73 -13.60 -3.02
C LEU A 12 39.01 -12.44 -2.35
N MET A 13 39.66 -11.27 -2.27
CA MET A 13 39.05 -10.06 -1.72
C MET A 13 37.83 -9.62 -2.53
N VAL A 14 37.93 -9.59 -3.86
CA VAL A 14 36.81 -9.24 -4.75
C VAL A 14 35.65 -10.22 -4.62
N LEU A 15 35.95 -11.53 -4.55
CA LEU A 15 34.95 -12.57 -4.30
C LEU A 15 34.23 -12.37 -2.94
N PHE A 16 34.99 -12.06 -1.89
CA PHE A 16 34.41 -11.81 -0.56
C PHE A 16 33.51 -10.57 -0.55
N GLN A 17 33.91 -9.50 -1.24
CA GLN A 17 33.10 -8.29 -1.39
C GLN A 17 31.78 -8.55 -2.13
N TRP A 18 31.78 -9.45 -3.13
CA TRP A 18 30.57 -9.84 -3.86
C TRP A 18 29.66 -10.81 -3.09
N LEU A 19 30.20 -11.55 -2.13
CA LEU A 19 29.44 -12.54 -1.36
C LEU A 19 28.29 -11.90 -0.58
N VAL A 20 28.55 -10.79 0.11
CA VAL A 20 27.57 -10.09 0.96
C VAL A 20 26.32 -9.65 0.18
N PRO A 21 26.42 -8.87 -0.92
CA PRO A 21 25.25 -8.50 -1.70
C PRO A 21 24.57 -9.70 -2.37
N SER A 22 25.34 -10.70 -2.80
CA SER A 22 24.78 -11.92 -3.42
C SER A 22 23.90 -12.71 -2.44
N VAL A 23 24.35 -12.87 -1.19
CA VAL A 23 23.57 -13.51 -0.12
C VAL A 23 22.32 -12.70 0.21
N MET A 24 22.42 -11.37 0.28
CA MET A 24 21.25 -10.51 0.48
C MET A 24 20.20 -10.66 -0.63
N ILE A 25 20.62 -10.69 -1.90
CA ILE A 25 19.71 -10.87 -3.04
C ILE A 25 19.08 -12.27 -3.00
N TRP A 26 19.88 -13.31 -2.72
CA TRP A 26 19.40 -14.67 -2.63
C TRP A 26 18.35 -14.86 -1.53
N ASN A 27 18.60 -14.29 -0.34
CA ASN A 27 17.64 -14.33 0.76
C ASN A 27 16.33 -13.68 0.34
N ARG A 28 16.38 -12.45 -0.21
CA ARG A 28 15.19 -11.76 -0.71
C ARG A 28 14.42 -12.60 -1.73
N GLU A 29 15.10 -13.13 -2.74
CA GLU A 29 14.47 -13.92 -3.80
C GLU A 29 13.82 -15.21 -3.26
N ASN A 30 14.47 -15.85 -2.28
CA ASN A 30 13.95 -17.06 -1.66
C ASN A 30 12.67 -16.77 -0.84
N ILE A 31 12.61 -15.64 -0.13
CA ILE A 31 11.39 -15.17 0.56
C ILE A 31 10.24 -14.99 -0.45
N ILE A 32 10.55 -14.47 -1.64
CA ILE A 32 9.59 -14.23 -2.71
C ILE A 32 9.06 -15.54 -3.30
N ARG A 33 9.94 -16.51 -3.56
CA ARG A 33 9.58 -17.80 -4.18
C ARG A 33 8.90 -18.78 -3.23
N GLN A 34 9.14 -18.69 -1.93
CA GLN A 34 8.62 -19.63 -0.94
C GLN A 34 7.16 -19.40 -0.53
N ASN A 35 6.38 -18.61 -1.30
CA ASN A 35 4.97 -18.33 -1.03
C ASN A 35 4.75 -17.76 0.40
N GLN A 36 5.75 -17.06 0.95
CA GLN A 36 5.68 -16.37 2.25
C GLN A 36 5.13 -14.95 2.09
N VAL A 37 4.16 -14.81 1.19
CA VAL A 37 3.50 -13.55 0.87
C VAL A 37 2.16 -13.52 1.58
N TYR A 38 1.91 -12.39 2.23
CA TYR A 38 0.81 -12.12 3.12
C TYR A 38 0.12 -10.85 2.62
N LEU A 39 -1.21 -10.88 2.51
CA LEU A 39 -2.01 -9.71 2.13
C LEU A 39 -2.56 -9.06 3.39
N PHE A 40 -2.12 -7.85 3.71
CA PHE A 40 -2.63 -7.07 4.83
C PHE A 40 -3.66 -6.07 4.32
N GLU A 41 -4.86 -6.06 4.90
CA GLU A 41 -5.88 -5.08 4.56
C GLU A 41 -5.44 -3.69 5.06
N THR A 42 -5.39 -2.73 4.12
CA THR A 42 -5.03 -1.35 4.46
C THR A 42 -6.26 -0.57 4.88
N GLU A 43 -6.06 0.45 5.71
CA GLU A 43 -7.09 1.41 6.06
C GLU A 43 -6.74 2.82 5.53
N PRO A 44 -7.75 3.65 5.21
CA PRO A 44 -7.55 5.06 4.89
C PRO A 44 -6.76 5.78 5.99
N VAL A 45 -5.80 6.60 5.59
CA VAL A 45 -4.97 7.40 6.49
C VAL A 45 -5.18 8.87 6.15
N ASP A 46 -5.35 9.71 7.16
CA ASP A 46 -5.48 11.15 6.95
C ASP A 46 -4.37 11.68 6.03
N PRO A 47 -4.72 12.41 4.94
CA PRO A 47 -3.75 12.93 3.99
C PRO A 47 -2.66 13.73 4.69
N HIS A 48 -1.41 13.34 4.48
CA HIS A 48 -0.27 14.00 5.10
C HIS A 48 0.43 14.94 4.10
N ASP A 49 0.92 16.06 4.63
CA ASP A 49 1.48 17.20 3.90
C ASP A 49 2.41 16.84 2.70
N ALA A 50 2.21 17.54 1.58
CA ALA A 50 2.76 17.29 0.25
C ALA A 50 4.29 17.33 0.14
N PHE A 51 5.02 17.69 1.21
CA PHE A 51 6.47 17.89 1.17
C PHE A 51 7.32 16.65 1.49
N ARG A 52 6.73 15.45 1.66
CA ARG A 52 7.49 14.20 1.92
C ARG A 52 7.88 13.42 0.65
N GLY A 53 7.22 13.72 -0.47
CA GLY A 53 7.64 13.54 -1.87
C GLY A 53 8.16 12.19 -2.38
N LYS A 54 8.19 11.10 -1.59
CA LYS A 54 8.86 9.85 -2.04
C LYS A 54 8.18 8.56 -1.63
N TYR A 55 7.14 8.62 -0.80
CA TYR A 55 6.41 7.44 -0.35
C TYR A 55 5.00 7.81 0.11
N VAL A 56 4.10 6.83 0.02
CA VAL A 56 2.77 6.86 0.62
C VAL A 56 2.80 6.12 1.94
N VAL A 57 2.10 6.64 2.95
CA VAL A 57 1.93 5.97 4.24
C VAL A 57 0.75 5.02 4.15
N LEU A 58 0.93 3.79 4.64
CA LEU A 58 -0.11 2.78 4.71
C LEU A 58 -0.59 2.62 6.13
N GLY A 59 -1.91 2.71 6.32
CA GLY A 59 -2.59 2.25 7.53
C GLY A 59 -2.97 0.79 7.40
N PHE A 60 -3.22 0.11 8.52
CA PHE A 60 -3.56 -1.32 8.54
C PHE A 60 -4.65 -1.61 9.55
N ARG A 61 -5.70 -2.29 9.07
CA ARG A 61 -6.90 -2.55 9.87
C ARG A 61 -6.64 -3.48 11.06
N ASP A 62 -5.92 -4.58 10.82
CA ASP A 62 -5.73 -5.66 11.79
C ASP A 62 -4.40 -5.57 12.53
N ASN A 63 -4.19 -4.45 13.24
CA ASN A 63 -2.98 -4.18 14.04
C ASN A 63 -3.03 -4.69 15.49
N LYS A 64 -4.05 -5.49 15.83
CA LYS A 64 -4.28 -6.01 17.19
C LYS A 64 -4.00 -7.50 17.27
N VAL A 65 -3.36 -7.91 18.36
CA VAL A 65 -3.10 -9.31 18.67
C VAL A 65 -3.48 -9.60 20.12
N GLN A 66 -4.12 -10.75 20.35
CA GLN A 66 -4.46 -11.19 21.70
C GLN A 66 -3.23 -11.86 22.33
N ALA A 67 -2.80 -11.38 23.49
CA ALA A 67 -1.74 -12.06 24.24
C ALA A 67 -2.34 -13.30 24.94
N TYR A 68 -2.19 -14.48 24.34
CA TYR A 68 -2.60 -15.73 24.96
C TYR A 68 -1.57 -16.19 25.99
N GLY A 69 -1.98 -16.17 27.26
CA GLY A 69 -1.27 -16.80 28.38
C GLY A 69 -2.30 -17.20 29.42
N PHE A 70 -2.68 -18.48 29.46
CA PHE A 70 -3.76 -19.01 30.31
C PHE A 70 -3.46 -18.85 31.82
N ASP A 71 -2.20 -18.62 32.18
CA ASP A 71 -1.75 -18.50 33.57
C ASP A 71 -1.21 -17.11 33.94
N SER A 72 -0.95 -16.22 32.96
CA SER A 72 -0.45 -14.86 33.17
C SER A 72 -0.56 -14.07 31.87
N ILE A 73 -1.24 -12.94 31.88
CA ILE A 73 -1.16 -11.97 30.77
C ILE A 73 0.30 -11.46 30.75
N PRO A 74 1.06 -11.68 29.66
CA PRO A 74 2.40 -11.13 29.58
C PRO A 74 2.33 -9.61 29.74
N SER A 75 3.09 -9.04 30.69
CA SER A 75 3.08 -7.60 30.97
C SER A 75 3.90 -6.85 29.91
N PHE A 76 3.42 -6.84 28.67
CA PHE A 76 4.00 -6.02 27.63
C PHE A 76 3.87 -4.55 28.03
N LYS A 77 4.96 -3.79 27.86
CA LYS A 77 4.96 -2.35 28.10
C LYS A 77 4.84 -1.59 26.79
N VAL A 78 4.16 -0.45 26.82
CA VAL A 78 4.16 0.48 25.68
C VAL A 78 5.59 0.86 25.31
N GLY A 79 5.91 0.77 24.02
CA GLY A 79 7.24 1.01 23.46
C GLY A 79 8.20 -0.19 23.52
N GLN A 80 7.82 -1.30 24.17
CA GLN A 80 8.62 -2.53 24.20
C GLN A 80 8.70 -3.16 22.80
N GLU A 81 9.86 -3.69 22.46
CA GLU A 81 10.04 -4.49 21.25
C GLU A 81 9.46 -5.90 21.46
N ALA A 82 8.71 -6.38 20.48
CA ALA A 82 8.09 -7.70 20.48
C ALA A 82 8.19 -8.35 19.10
N PHE A 83 8.05 -9.66 19.06
CA PHE A 83 7.97 -10.46 17.84
C PHE A 83 6.54 -10.92 17.66
N VAL A 84 5.98 -10.63 16.49
CA VAL A 84 4.60 -11.02 16.14
C VAL A 84 4.65 -12.04 15.03
N THR A 85 3.95 -13.15 15.25
CA THR A 85 3.75 -14.20 14.26
C THR A 85 2.52 -13.89 13.41
N VAL A 86 2.62 -14.15 12.11
CA VAL A 86 1.58 -13.86 11.11
C VAL A 86 1.12 -15.14 10.46
N ASP A 87 -0.16 -15.46 10.60
CA ASP A 87 -0.79 -16.54 9.85
C ASP A 87 -1.65 -15.96 8.73
N ARG A 88 -2.20 -16.86 7.89
CA ARG A 88 -3.04 -16.46 6.76
C ARG A 88 -4.27 -17.33 6.62
N TYR A 89 -5.37 -16.70 6.27
CA TYR A 89 -6.62 -17.36 5.91
C TYR A 89 -7.10 -16.81 4.57
N ALA A 90 -7.36 -17.69 3.61
CA ALA A 90 -7.74 -17.30 2.23
C ALA A 90 -6.78 -16.29 1.55
N GLY A 91 -5.49 -16.27 1.96
CA GLY A 91 -4.47 -15.35 1.45
C GLY A 91 -4.34 -14.03 2.22
N ILE A 92 -5.33 -13.70 3.05
CA ILE A 92 -5.32 -12.52 3.93
C ILE A 92 -4.57 -12.85 5.21
N ALA A 93 -3.71 -11.94 5.64
CA ALA A 93 -2.84 -12.05 6.79
C ALA A 93 -3.54 -11.60 8.07
N TYR A 94 -3.29 -12.31 9.17
CA TYR A 94 -3.72 -11.89 10.50
C TYR A 94 -2.63 -12.18 11.53
N LEU A 95 -2.60 -11.39 12.60
CA LEU A 95 -1.63 -11.56 13.69
C LEU A 95 -2.11 -12.71 14.59
N SER A 96 -1.29 -13.75 14.70
CA SER A 96 -1.67 -14.96 15.44
C SER A 96 -1.22 -14.92 16.90
N GLU A 97 0.04 -14.58 17.12
CA GLU A 97 0.72 -14.69 18.41
C GLU A 97 1.74 -13.57 18.57
N ILE A 98 2.01 -13.19 19.81
CA ILE A 98 3.03 -12.20 20.18
C ILE A 98 3.94 -12.79 21.25
N SER A 99 5.25 -12.56 21.10
CA SER A 99 6.29 -13.07 21.99
C SER A 99 7.34 -11.99 22.25
N GLU A 100 7.93 -12.00 23.44
CA GLU A 100 9.09 -11.16 23.75
C GLU A 100 10.38 -11.67 23.11
N GLN A 101 10.45 -12.97 22.87
CA GLN A 101 11.61 -13.64 22.29
C GLN A 101 11.35 -14.10 20.86
N GLU A 102 12.42 -14.18 20.09
CA GLU A 102 12.38 -14.61 18.70
C GLU A 102 11.82 -16.05 18.59
N PRO A 103 10.71 -16.25 17.86
CA PRO A 103 10.14 -17.58 17.67
C PRO A 103 11.12 -18.51 16.95
N THR A 104 11.43 -19.67 17.55
CA THR A 104 12.35 -20.65 16.93
C THR A 104 11.61 -21.66 16.05
N GLU A 105 10.32 -21.88 16.31
CA GLU A 105 9.50 -22.91 15.64
C GLU A 105 8.86 -22.42 14.34
N ARG A 106 8.68 -21.10 14.20
CA ARG A 106 7.97 -20.45 13.10
C ARG A 106 8.90 -19.47 12.39
N ALA A 107 8.83 -19.40 11.07
CA ALA A 107 9.61 -18.45 10.27
C ALA A 107 8.80 -17.22 9.84
N ASN A 108 7.49 -17.23 10.05
CA ASN A 108 6.53 -16.21 9.68
C ASN A 108 6.31 -15.20 10.81
N TYR A 109 7.39 -14.57 11.26
CA TYR A 109 7.32 -13.53 12.29
C TYR A 109 8.09 -12.28 11.86
N PHE A 110 7.74 -11.16 12.48
CA PHE A 110 8.47 -9.91 12.34
C PHE A 110 8.64 -9.20 13.68
N LYS A 111 9.66 -8.35 13.75
CA LYS A 111 9.94 -7.51 14.92
C LYS A 111 9.15 -6.21 14.85
N THR A 112 8.50 -5.83 15.94
CA THR A 112 7.71 -4.61 16.05
C THR A 112 7.75 -4.00 17.46
N LYS A 113 7.08 -2.87 17.66
CA LYS A 113 6.89 -2.20 18.94
C LYS A 113 5.43 -2.26 19.37
N VAL A 114 5.24 -2.41 20.67
CA VAL A 114 3.92 -2.32 21.31
C VAL A 114 3.50 -0.86 21.38
N LEU A 115 2.36 -0.52 20.78
CA LEU A 115 1.80 0.84 20.80
C LEU A 115 0.84 1.04 21.96
N HIS A 116 0.01 0.06 22.23
CA HIS A 116 -1.00 0.12 23.29
C HIS A 116 -1.30 -1.28 23.81
N VAL A 117 -1.62 -1.37 25.10
CA VAL A 117 -2.08 -2.59 25.75
C VAL A 117 -3.39 -2.24 26.46
N ASP A 118 -4.45 -2.94 26.08
CA ASP A 118 -5.77 -2.79 26.68
C ASP A 118 -5.89 -3.59 27.98
N GLU A 119 -6.85 -3.23 28.83
CA GLU A 119 -7.17 -3.90 30.09
C GLU A 119 -7.58 -5.37 29.87
N TYR A 120 -8.10 -5.70 28.69
CA TYR A 120 -8.48 -7.06 28.29
C TYR A 120 -7.33 -7.87 27.66
N GLY A 121 -6.09 -7.37 27.68
CA GLY A 121 -4.92 -8.07 27.14
C GLY A 121 -4.84 -8.09 25.60
N GLN A 122 -5.59 -7.21 24.92
CA GLN A 122 -5.37 -6.93 23.50
C GLN A 122 -4.20 -5.98 23.35
N ILE A 123 -3.28 -6.30 22.44
CA ILE A 123 -2.07 -5.53 22.21
C ILE A 123 -2.12 -4.97 20.80
N THR A 124 -2.06 -3.65 20.70
CA THR A 124 -1.88 -2.95 19.42
C THR A 124 -0.40 -2.83 19.15
N VAL A 125 0.02 -3.27 17.96
CA VAL A 125 1.42 -3.21 17.51
C VAL A 125 1.60 -2.25 16.35
N ASP A 126 2.81 -1.72 16.20
CA ASP A 126 3.20 -0.96 15.02
C ASP A 126 3.43 -1.90 13.81
N PHE A 127 3.31 -1.40 12.60
CA PHE A 127 3.73 -2.15 11.42
C PHE A 127 5.00 -1.53 10.84
N PRO A 128 6.14 -2.24 10.82
CA PRO A 128 7.41 -1.68 10.34
C PRO A 128 7.45 -1.48 8.82
N PHE A 129 6.37 -1.83 8.11
CA PHE A 129 6.23 -1.78 6.65
C PHE A 129 5.12 -0.82 6.20
N ASN A 130 4.94 0.29 6.90
CA ASN A 130 3.93 1.31 6.63
C ASN A 130 4.31 2.36 5.56
N ARG A 131 5.37 2.15 4.78
CA ARG A 131 5.83 3.10 3.75
C ARG A 131 5.97 2.42 2.41
N TYR A 132 5.22 2.90 1.42
CA TYR A 132 5.29 2.44 0.04
C TYR A 132 5.93 3.50 -0.85
N TYR A 133 7.15 3.23 -1.32
CA TYR A 133 7.92 4.19 -2.10
C TYR A 133 7.44 4.29 -3.55
N MET A 134 7.14 5.50 -4.01
CA MET A 134 6.75 5.79 -5.39
C MET A 134 7.10 7.24 -5.78
N ASN A 135 6.92 7.58 -7.06
CA ASN A 135 7.14 8.94 -7.56
C ASN A 135 6.14 9.93 -6.93
N GLU A 136 6.62 11.14 -6.60
CA GLU A 136 5.84 12.22 -5.97
C GLU A 136 4.55 12.59 -6.71
N GLU A 137 4.61 12.72 -8.03
CA GLU A 137 3.44 13.07 -8.86
C GLU A 137 2.36 11.99 -8.76
N LYS A 138 2.79 10.73 -8.62
CA LYS A 138 1.90 9.57 -8.49
C LYS A 138 1.46 9.33 -7.05
N SER A 139 2.25 9.74 -6.05
CA SER A 139 1.92 9.53 -4.64
C SER A 139 0.68 10.29 -4.20
N LEU A 140 0.46 11.50 -4.73
CA LEU A 140 -0.75 12.27 -4.39
C LEU A 140 -2.02 11.54 -4.85
N ARG A 141 -2.03 11.05 -6.10
CA ARG A 141 -3.15 10.25 -6.63
C ARG A 141 -3.30 8.92 -5.89
N ALA A 142 -2.19 8.28 -5.55
CA ALA A 142 -2.19 7.04 -4.79
C ALA A 142 -2.79 7.21 -3.39
N GLU A 143 -2.49 8.32 -2.69
CA GLU A 143 -3.11 8.64 -1.40
C GLU A 143 -4.62 8.84 -1.54
N GLN A 144 -5.08 9.56 -2.57
CA GLN A 144 -6.51 9.72 -2.85
C GLN A 144 -7.20 8.37 -3.07
N ILE A 145 -6.57 7.46 -3.83
CA ILE A 145 -7.07 6.11 -4.07
C ILE A 145 -7.14 5.30 -2.77
N LEU A 146 -6.08 5.33 -1.96
CA LEU A 146 -6.01 4.56 -0.71
C LEU A 146 -6.93 5.12 0.38
N ASN A 147 -7.31 6.40 0.27
CA ASN A 147 -8.25 7.05 1.16
C ASN A 147 -9.71 6.94 0.70
N ASP A 148 -9.96 6.42 -0.50
CA ASP A 148 -11.31 6.16 -0.97
C ASP A 148 -11.86 4.91 -0.27
N GLU A 149 -12.80 5.12 0.67
CA GLU A 149 -13.43 4.04 1.43
C GLU A 149 -14.17 3.02 0.55
N ASN A 150 -14.49 3.36 -0.71
CA ASN A 150 -15.14 2.44 -1.64
C ASN A 150 -14.16 1.45 -2.27
N LEU A 151 -12.86 1.73 -2.22
CA LEU A 151 -11.82 0.90 -2.82
C LEU A 151 -11.16 0.03 -1.76
N LYS A 152 -11.08 -1.27 -2.03
CA LYS A 152 -10.35 -2.20 -1.16
C LYS A 152 -8.90 -2.28 -1.57
N ALA A 153 -8.04 -1.93 -0.63
CA ALA A 153 -6.60 -1.99 -0.80
C ALA A 153 -5.95 -3.01 0.14
N TYR A 154 -4.96 -3.73 -0.39
CA TYR A 154 -4.23 -4.79 0.28
C TYR A 154 -2.73 -4.61 0.07
N ALA A 155 -1.95 -4.53 1.14
CA ALA A 155 -0.50 -4.52 1.06
C ALA A 155 0.01 -5.96 0.90
N GLN A 156 0.78 -6.20 -0.16
CA GLN A 156 1.46 -7.46 -0.39
C GLN A 156 2.82 -7.45 0.31
N VAL A 157 2.93 -8.18 1.41
CA VAL A 157 4.11 -8.18 2.29
C VAL A 157 4.71 -9.57 2.35
N ALA A 158 6.02 -9.67 2.19
CA ALA A 158 6.74 -10.92 2.32
C ALA A 158 7.48 -10.97 3.65
N ILE A 159 7.30 -12.04 4.42
CA ILE A 159 7.81 -12.19 5.80
C ILE A 159 8.58 -13.49 5.92
N TYR A 160 9.82 -13.44 6.41
CA TYR A 160 10.62 -14.62 6.65
C TYR A 160 11.75 -14.38 7.65
N LYS A 161 11.78 -15.16 8.72
CA LYS A 161 12.81 -15.12 9.78
C LYS A 161 13.10 -13.70 10.27
N GLY A 162 12.04 -12.94 10.58
CA GLY A 162 12.15 -11.56 11.05
C GLY A 162 12.38 -10.52 9.95
N GLU A 163 12.75 -10.91 8.72
CA GLU A 163 12.85 -10.00 7.58
C GLU A 163 11.46 -9.73 7.00
N VAL A 164 11.17 -8.45 6.74
CA VAL A 164 9.91 -8.01 6.14
C VAL A 164 10.16 -7.12 4.94
N VAL A 165 9.45 -7.40 3.85
CA VAL A 165 9.54 -6.62 2.62
C VAL A 165 8.13 -6.35 2.10
N LEU A 166 7.76 -5.07 2.06
CA LEU A 166 6.58 -4.61 1.32
C LEU A 166 6.90 -4.68 -0.18
N LYS A 167 6.21 -5.55 -0.91
CA LYS A 167 6.42 -5.75 -2.35
C LYS A 167 5.60 -4.77 -3.17
N ASP A 168 4.31 -4.72 -2.84
CA ASP A 168 3.34 -3.97 -3.60
C ASP A 168 2.12 -3.63 -2.76
N VAL A 169 1.28 -2.74 -3.28
CA VAL A 169 -0.05 -2.46 -2.75
C VAL A 169 -1.04 -2.76 -3.87
N LEU A 170 -2.04 -3.57 -3.60
CA LEU A 170 -3.06 -3.99 -4.56
C LEU A 170 -4.36 -3.25 -4.24
N VAL A 171 -4.90 -2.52 -5.21
CA VAL A 171 -6.21 -1.87 -5.12
C VAL A 171 -7.15 -2.57 -6.09
N GLU A 172 -8.26 -3.12 -5.60
CA GLU A 172 -9.19 -3.93 -6.40
C GLU A 172 -8.49 -5.07 -7.17
N GLY A 173 -7.41 -5.60 -6.59
CA GLY A 173 -6.60 -6.68 -7.18
C GLY A 173 -5.56 -6.23 -8.22
N VAL A 174 -5.49 -4.93 -8.54
CA VAL A 174 -4.50 -4.34 -9.46
C VAL A 174 -3.38 -3.66 -8.68
N SER A 175 -2.14 -3.71 -9.16
CA SER A 175 -1.03 -2.98 -8.55
C SER A 175 -1.35 -1.48 -8.47
N LEU A 176 -1.12 -0.86 -7.33
CA LEU A 176 -1.32 0.58 -7.12
C LEU A 176 -0.53 1.40 -8.14
N LYS A 177 0.65 0.93 -8.55
CA LYS A 177 1.46 1.59 -9.60
C LYS A 177 0.72 1.70 -10.93
N ASP A 178 -0.02 0.67 -11.30
CA ASP A 178 -0.75 0.60 -12.56
C ASP A 178 -2.14 1.22 -12.41
N PHE A 179 -2.76 1.06 -11.23
CA PHE A 179 -4.07 1.60 -10.91
C PHE A 179 -4.04 3.13 -10.94
N VAL A 180 -2.98 3.78 -10.43
CA VAL A 180 -2.83 5.24 -10.46
C VAL A 180 -2.82 5.82 -11.89
N GLU A 181 -2.37 5.06 -12.89
CA GLU A 181 -2.38 5.48 -14.29
C GLU A 181 -3.77 5.35 -14.94
N THR A 182 -4.56 4.40 -14.46
CA THR A 182 -5.86 4.06 -15.05
C THR A 182 -7.01 4.76 -14.31
N TYR A 183 -6.82 5.06 -13.04
CA TYR A 183 -7.82 5.66 -12.17
C TYR A 183 -7.99 7.15 -12.49
N ARG A 184 -9.05 7.44 -13.25
CA ARG A 184 -9.53 8.80 -13.50
C ARG A 184 -10.38 9.30 -12.33
N GLY A 185 -9.80 9.31 -11.13
CA GLY A 185 -10.44 9.86 -9.92
C GLY A 185 -10.73 11.36 -10.07
N ALA A 186 -11.77 11.83 -9.36
CA ALA A 186 -12.42 13.13 -9.50
C ALA A 186 -11.57 14.37 -9.11
N THR A 187 -10.51 14.65 -9.85
CA THR A 187 -9.90 15.98 -9.91
C THR A 187 -9.66 16.34 -11.36
N THR A 188 -10.52 17.24 -11.84
CA THR A 188 -10.34 18.20 -12.91
C THR A 188 -8.98 18.14 -13.63
N ASP A 189 -8.97 17.49 -14.80
CA ASP A 189 -8.13 17.90 -15.92
C ASP A 189 -8.53 19.34 -16.30
N ALA A 190 -7.99 20.32 -15.57
CA ALA A 190 -7.96 21.73 -15.96
C ALA A 190 -6.52 22.15 -16.25
N SER A 191 -5.79 21.32 -17.00
CA SER A 191 -4.60 21.74 -17.72
C SER A 191 -4.19 20.63 -18.69
N GLU A 192 -4.96 20.44 -19.77
CA GLU A 192 -4.45 20.14 -21.11
C GLU A 192 -5.63 19.95 -22.08
N GLU A 193 -5.59 20.77 -23.13
CA GLU A 193 -6.42 20.75 -24.35
C GLU A 193 -7.90 21.16 -24.23
N GLU A 194 -8.16 22.48 -24.18
CA GLU A 194 -9.33 23.01 -24.88
C GLU A 194 -9.17 22.68 -26.37
N PRO A 195 -10.08 21.93 -27.02
CA PRO A 195 -10.08 21.87 -28.46
C PRO A 195 -10.43 23.27 -28.97
N GLU A 196 -9.53 23.84 -29.76
CA GLU A 196 -9.71 25.09 -30.50
C GLU A 196 -11.05 25.02 -31.24
N ILE A 197 -12.09 25.66 -30.71
CA ILE A 197 -13.37 25.79 -31.40
C ILE A 197 -13.09 26.70 -32.59
N ILE A 198 -12.87 26.08 -33.76
CA ILE A 198 -12.92 26.76 -35.04
C ILE A 198 -14.31 27.39 -35.13
N THR A 199 -14.37 28.69 -34.88
CA THR A 199 -15.53 29.53 -35.11
C THR A 199 -15.80 29.55 -36.61
N GLN A 200 -16.59 28.59 -37.09
CA GLN A 200 -17.31 28.78 -38.34
C GLN A 200 -18.31 29.93 -38.09
N PRO A 201 -18.38 30.96 -38.97
CA PRO A 201 -19.42 31.95 -38.84
C PRO A 201 -20.76 31.24 -39.00
N MET A 202 -21.66 31.37 -38.02
CA MET A 202 -23.06 31.02 -38.20
C MET A 202 -23.60 31.88 -39.35
N GLU A 203 -23.83 31.26 -40.50
CA GLU A 203 -24.73 31.79 -41.52
C GLU A 203 -26.11 32.01 -40.88
N GLU A 204 -26.68 33.21 -41.07
CA GLU A 204 -28.02 33.56 -40.62
C GLU A 204 -29.05 32.55 -41.15
N PRO A 205 -29.93 31.98 -40.29
CA PRO A 205 -31.07 31.25 -40.80
C PRO A 205 -32.07 32.22 -41.46
N SER A 206 -32.19 32.05 -42.77
CA SER A 206 -33.26 32.56 -43.62
C SER A 206 -34.64 32.37 -43.00
N GLN A 207 -35.44 33.43 -43.07
CA GLN A 207 -36.85 33.58 -42.68
C GLN A 207 -37.76 32.49 -43.29
N ALA A 208 -37.84 31.30 -42.69
CA ALA A 208 -38.88 30.31 -43.00
C ALA A 208 -38.88 29.15 -42.00
N GLU A 209 -39.19 29.37 -40.72
CA GLU A 209 -39.77 28.32 -39.84
C GLU A 209 -40.30 28.89 -38.51
N GLU A 210 -40.90 30.08 -38.55
CA GLU A 210 -41.63 30.66 -37.42
C GLU A 210 -43.14 30.34 -37.53
N ILE A 211 -43.49 29.06 -37.71
CA ILE A 211 -44.87 28.59 -37.59
C ILE A 211 -44.77 27.11 -37.20
N ILE A 212 -45.01 26.74 -35.93
CA ILE A 212 -45.62 25.45 -35.52
C ILE A 212 -45.72 25.25 -33.98
N ILE A 213 -45.07 26.03 -33.10
CA ILE A 213 -45.14 25.76 -31.64
C ILE A 213 -45.92 26.82 -30.83
N GLU A 214 -46.98 27.38 -31.43
CA GLU A 214 -47.93 28.23 -30.69
C GLU A 214 -49.36 27.71 -30.85
N THR A 215 -49.60 26.46 -30.46
CA THR A 215 -50.98 25.95 -30.24
C THR A 215 -51.00 24.78 -29.24
N ILE A 216 -50.50 24.97 -28.02
CA ILE A 216 -50.90 24.15 -26.87
C ILE A 216 -50.74 24.95 -25.57
N ASN A 217 -51.55 25.99 -25.43
CA ASN A 217 -51.87 26.71 -24.18
C ASN A 217 -53.08 27.58 -24.56
N GLU A 218 -54.31 27.14 -24.37
CA GLU A 218 -55.16 27.28 -23.17
C GLU A 218 -56.61 26.94 -23.65
N PRO A 219 -57.68 27.03 -22.85
CA PRO A 219 -57.91 26.62 -21.46
C PRO A 219 -59.17 25.72 -21.36
N ASN A 220 -59.37 25.02 -20.25
CA ASN A 220 -60.69 24.54 -19.83
C ASN A 220 -60.66 24.51 -18.30
N GLY A 221 -61.41 25.28 -17.52
CA GLY A 221 -62.78 25.75 -17.75
C GLY A 221 -63.71 25.03 -16.76
N ASP A 222 -63.81 25.60 -15.55
CA ASP A 222 -64.88 25.51 -14.54
C ASP A 222 -65.84 24.29 -14.51
N ASN A 223 -65.78 23.53 -13.39
CA ASN A 223 -66.89 23.23 -12.45
C ASN A 223 -66.46 22.23 -11.37
#